data_AF-A0A961I847-F1
#
_entry.id   AF-A0A961I847-F1
#
_cell.length_a   1.000
_cell.length_b   1.000
_cell.length_c   1.000
_cell.angle_alpha   90.00
_cell.angle_beta   90.00
_cell.angle_gamma   90.00
#
_symmetry.space_group_name_H-M   'P 1'
#
loop_
_entity.id
_entity.type
_entity.pdbx_description
1 polymer ?
#
loop_
_entity_poly.entity_id
_entity_poly.type
_entity_poly.pdbx_seq_one_letter_code
_entity_poly.pdbx_strand_id
1 'polypeptide(L)'
;MTSTDDLLRDIEENENGHFLVERQAGQAMLRVYPAGKKGESVKTRDVLARLELFQLQGYDRGLVEEIVERADGQGHLICPWPEPDAVDARIHIDIAPDKMSAYVEIEPPHHGGQEATADGIRAELQAAGVTTGIDEQMIDRLAAGEALDQAGSSASESTVASDSATRRPGQKPIYTPVHRHKQRALIASGQPPRPGRHGKIKHYFNPNPRAAPYIADPDKPSGVDFRELNVIQTCKAGQLLAEVLPPEPGHVGYDVTGGAILPPTSETAAIVGGENTR
;
A
#
# COMPACT_ATOMS: atom_id res chain seq x y z
N MET A 1 -45.20 -48.58 -8.68
CA MET A 1 -44.62 -47.63 -7.72
C MET A 1 -43.22 -48.13 -7.46
N THR A 2 -42.23 -47.58 -8.16
CA THR A 2 -40.81 -47.91 -7.95
C THR A 2 -40.48 -47.50 -6.52
N SER A 3 -40.15 -48.49 -5.67
CA SER A 3 -39.89 -48.22 -4.26
C SER A 3 -38.67 -47.31 -4.15
N THR A 4 -38.67 -46.38 -3.21
CA THR A 4 -37.48 -45.58 -2.90
C THR A 4 -36.27 -46.49 -2.65
N ASP A 5 -36.48 -47.70 -2.13
CA ASP A 5 -35.46 -48.73 -1.95
C ASP A 5 -34.86 -49.27 -3.26
N ASP A 6 -35.63 -49.32 -4.36
CA ASP A 6 -35.12 -49.81 -5.65
C ASP A 6 -34.23 -48.75 -6.31
N LEU A 7 -34.60 -47.47 -6.19
CA LEU A 7 -33.77 -46.36 -6.67
C LEU A 7 -32.47 -46.23 -5.86
N LEU A 8 -32.52 -46.45 -4.54
CA LEU A 8 -31.33 -46.44 -3.68
C LEU A 8 -30.38 -47.60 -4.03
N ARG A 9 -30.92 -48.80 -4.26
CA ARG A 9 -30.11 -49.95 -4.70
C ARG A 9 -29.48 -49.74 -6.06
N ASP A 10 -30.20 -49.17 -7.02
CA ASP A 10 -29.65 -48.91 -8.37
C ASP A 10 -28.55 -47.84 -8.35
N ILE A 11 -28.60 -46.89 -7.40
CA ILE A 11 -27.53 -45.92 -7.18
C ILE A 11 -26.33 -46.61 -6.53
N GLU A 12 -26.52 -47.32 -5.41
CA GLU A 12 -25.46 -48.06 -4.71
C GLU A 12 -24.77 -49.09 -5.61
N GLU A 13 -25.52 -49.76 -6.49
CA GLU A 13 -24.94 -50.73 -7.43
C GLU A 13 -24.10 -50.08 -8.53
N ASN A 14 -24.33 -48.81 -8.87
CA ASN A 14 -23.61 -48.06 -9.90
C ASN A 14 -22.57 -47.09 -9.33
N GLU A 15 -22.40 -47.00 -8.01
CA GLU A 15 -21.41 -46.14 -7.39
C GLU A 15 -19.99 -46.65 -7.65
N ASN A 16 -19.12 -45.77 -8.17
CA ASN A 16 -17.71 -46.08 -8.33
C ASN A 16 -17.01 -46.07 -6.98
N GLY A 17 -16.00 -46.93 -6.87
CA GLY A 17 -15.08 -46.88 -5.75
C GLY A 17 -14.39 -45.52 -5.74
N HIS A 18 -14.25 -44.93 -4.57
CA HIS A 18 -13.59 -43.66 -4.40
C HIS A 18 -12.62 -43.74 -3.22
N PHE A 19 -11.64 -42.84 -3.22
CA PHE A 19 -10.64 -42.80 -2.17
C PHE A 19 -10.47 -41.37 -1.66
N LEU A 20 -10.11 -41.25 -0.39
CA LEU A 20 -9.84 -39.99 0.27
C LEU A 20 -8.45 -40.05 0.87
N VAL A 21 -7.68 -38.98 0.68
CA VAL A 21 -6.40 -38.79 1.35
C VAL A 21 -6.57 -37.60 2.30
N GLU A 22 -6.56 -37.86 3.60
CA GLU A 22 -6.75 -36.84 4.63
C GLU A 22 -5.47 -36.62 5.42
N ARG A 23 -5.19 -35.36 5.79
CA ARG A 23 -4.14 -35.04 6.76
C ARG A 23 -4.72 -35.10 8.16
N GLN A 24 -4.26 -36.03 8.98
CA GLN A 24 -4.62 -36.14 10.40
C GLN A 24 -3.36 -36.08 11.27
N ALA A 25 -3.27 -35.10 12.17
CA ALA A 25 -2.14 -34.93 13.09
C ALA A 25 -0.73 -34.96 12.42
N GLY A 26 -0.59 -34.38 11.22
CA GLY A 26 0.68 -34.38 10.48
C GLY A 26 0.97 -35.67 9.69
N GLN A 27 0.02 -36.58 9.64
CA GLN A 27 0.12 -37.85 8.92
C GLN A 27 -0.88 -37.91 7.77
N ALA A 28 -0.48 -38.57 6.68
CA ALA A 28 -1.35 -38.87 5.55
C ALA A 28 -2.09 -40.19 5.82
N MET A 29 -3.42 -40.10 5.83
CA MET A 29 -4.33 -41.22 6.02
C MET A 29 -5.05 -41.49 4.70
N LEU A 30 -4.96 -42.72 4.20
CA LEU A 30 -5.68 -43.17 3.00
C LEU A 30 -6.94 -43.93 3.43
N ARG A 31 -8.09 -43.55 2.87
CA ARG A 31 -9.35 -44.29 2.96
C ARG A 31 -9.76 -44.71 1.56
N VAL A 32 -10.06 -45.99 1.38
CA VAL A 32 -10.56 -46.51 0.09
C VAL A 32 -11.91 -47.15 0.32
N TYR A 33 -12.91 -46.67 -0.40
CA TYR A 33 -14.26 -47.20 -0.39
C TYR A 33 -14.45 -48.13 -1.59
N PRO A 34 -15.12 -49.28 -1.39
CA PRO A 34 -15.32 -50.26 -2.44
C PRO A 34 -16.33 -49.75 -3.47
N ALA A 35 -16.24 -50.26 -4.69
CA ALA A 35 -17.22 -49.96 -5.73
C ALA A 35 -18.49 -50.81 -5.58
N GLY A 36 -19.62 -50.28 -6.07
CA GLY A 36 -20.85 -51.04 -6.29
C GLY A 36 -20.69 -52.14 -7.33
N LYS A 37 -21.69 -53.03 -7.46
CA LYS A 37 -21.63 -54.22 -8.34
C LYS A 37 -21.32 -53.93 -9.82
N LYS A 38 -21.67 -52.74 -10.29
CA LYS A 38 -21.45 -52.25 -11.67
C LYS A 38 -20.48 -51.07 -11.72
N GLY A 39 -19.99 -50.60 -10.57
CA GLY A 39 -19.05 -49.49 -10.46
C GLY A 39 -17.61 -49.93 -10.73
N GLU A 40 -16.78 -48.98 -11.14
CA GLU A 40 -15.34 -49.21 -11.31
C GLU A 40 -14.63 -49.14 -9.96
N SER A 41 -13.77 -50.13 -9.66
CA SER A 41 -12.95 -50.15 -8.46
C SER A 41 -11.82 -49.13 -8.53
N VAL A 42 -11.40 -48.61 -7.38
CA VAL A 42 -10.25 -47.70 -7.29
C VAL A 42 -9.01 -48.40 -7.82
N LYS A 43 -8.30 -47.76 -8.76
CA LYS A 43 -7.03 -48.27 -9.27
C LYS A 43 -5.87 -47.75 -8.43
N THR A 44 -4.92 -48.62 -8.11
CA THR A 44 -3.68 -48.25 -7.41
C THR A 44 -2.96 -47.10 -8.10
N ARG A 45 -2.92 -47.08 -9.43
CA ARG A 45 -2.29 -45.99 -10.20
C ARG A 45 -2.88 -44.62 -9.87
N ASP A 46 -4.20 -44.53 -9.73
CA ASP A 46 -4.89 -43.26 -9.52
C ASP A 46 -4.67 -42.77 -8.08
N VAL A 47 -4.57 -43.70 -7.12
CA VAL A 47 -4.15 -43.39 -5.74
C VAL A 47 -2.71 -42.90 -5.73
N LEU A 48 -1.78 -43.62 -6.36
CA LEU A 48 -0.36 -43.23 -6.44
C LEU A 48 -0.19 -41.85 -7.09
N ALA A 49 -0.87 -41.58 -8.20
CA ALA A 49 -0.86 -40.28 -8.86
C ALA A 49 -1.36 -39.15 -7.95
N ARG A 50 -2.37 -39.43 -7.10
CA ARG A 50 -2.87 -38.47 -6.11
C ARG A 50 -1.88 -38.23 -4.97
N LEU A 51 -1.19 -39.27 -4.50
CA LEU A 51 -0.13 -39.14 -3.50
C LEU A 51 1.05 -38.32 -4.04
N GLU A 52 1.44 -38.52 -5.30
CA GLU A 52 2.46 -37.73 -6.00
C GLU A 52 2.05 -36.26 -6.15
N LEU A 53 0.79 -35.99 -6.50
CA LEU A 53 0.26 -34.61 -6.59
C LEU A 53 0.37 -33.86 -5.25
N PHE A 54 0.16 -34.56 -4.13
CA PHE A 54 0.34 -34.02 -2.79
C PHE A 54 1.79 -34.04 -2.30
N GLN A 55 2.74 -34.44 -3.16
CA GLN A 55 4.17 -34.52 -2.87
C GLN A 55 4.48 -35.42 -1.66
N LEU A 56 3.61 -36.41 -1.38
CA LEU A 56 3.85 -37.39 -0.33
C LEU A 56 4.98 -38.32 -0.75
N GLN A 57 5.98 -38.48 0.12
CA GLN A 57 7.15 -39.32 -0.13
C GLN A 57 7.34 -40.28 1.05
N GLY A 58 7.96 -41.43 0.79
CA GLY A 58 8.25 -42.43 1.84
C GLY A 58 7.05 -43.28 2.28
N TYR A 59 6.00 -43.37 1.47
CA TYR A 59 4.92 -44.34 1.68
C TYR A 59 5.32 -45.73 1.15
N ASP A 60 4.85 -46.79 1.82
CA ASP A 60 5.04 -48.16 1.34
C ASP A 60 4.01 -48.49 0.26
N ARG A 61 4.52 -48.77 -0.95
CA ARG A 61 3.67 -49.13 -2.09
C ARG A 61 2.89 -50.43 -1.85
N GLY A 62 3.47 -51.40 -1.16
CA GLY A 62 2.80 -52.66 -0.84
C GLY A 62 1.61 -52.44 0.09
N LEU A 63 1.77 -51.54 1.07
CA LEU A 63 0.68 -51.13 1.96
C LEU A 63 -0.45 -50.41 1.19
N VAL A 64 -0.11 -49.53 0.25
CA VAL A 64 -1.12 -48.84 -0.58
C VAL A 64 -1.88 -49.83 -1.46
N GLU A 65 -1.19 -50.79 -2.07
CA GLU A 65 -1.82 -51.87 -2.85
C GLU A 65 -2.77 -52.70 -1.97
N GLU A 66 -2.35 -53.08 -0.76
CA GLU A 66 -3.19 -53.81 0.20
C GLU A 66 -4.46 -53.03 0.59
N ILE A 67 -4.35 -51.72 0.85
CA ILE A 67 -5.48 -50.87 1.22
C ILE A 67 -6.48 -50.75 0.05
N VAL A 68 -5.97 -50.62 -1.18
CA VAL A 68 -6.80 -50.53 -2.39
C VAL A 68 -7.53 -51.85 -2.66
N GLU A 69 -6.87 -52.98 -2.45
CA GLU A 69 -7.51 -54.30 -2.57
C GLU A 69 -8.54 -54.56 -1.47
N ARG A 70 -8.25 -54.15 -0.23
CA ARG A 70 -9.14 -54.37 0.90
C ARG A 70 -10.38 -53.48 0.87
N ALA A 71 -10.23 -52.22 0.45
CA ALA A 71 -11.31 -51.24 0.31
C ALA A 71 -12.35 -51.29 1.47
N ASP A 72 -11.87 -51.24 2.70
CA ASP A 72 -12.68 -51.38 3.93
C ASP A 72 -13.34 -50.07 4.39
N GLY A 73 -13.08 -48.95 3.71
CA GLY A 73 -13.52 -47.60 4.08
C GLY A 73 -12.85 -47.06 5.36
N GLN A 74 -11.90 -47.77 5.96
CA GLN A 74 -11.17 -47.34 7.15
C GLN A 74 -9.94 -46.50 6.76
N GLY A 75 -9.48 -45.66 7.69
CA GLY A 75 -8.28 -44.85 7.48
C GLY A 75 -7.02 -45.62 7.84
N HIS A 76 -6.13 -45.79 6.87
CA HIS A 76 -4.81 -46.38 7.08
C HIS A 76 -3.71 -45.34 6.95
N LEU A 77 -2.82 -45.35 7.93
CA LEU A 77 -1.64 -44.50 7.94
C LEU A 77 -0.69 -44.99 6.85
N ILE A 78 -0.39 -44.13 5.88
CA ILE A 78 0.51 -44.49 4.77
C ILE A 78 1.90 -43.84 4.91
N CYS A 79 1.96 -42.57 5.30
CA CYS A 79 3.22 -41.83 5.50
C CYS A 79 2.98 -40.56 6.33
N PRO A 80 4.06 -39.94 6.86
CA PRO A 80 4.00 -38.56 7.34
C PRO A 80 3.61 -37.61 6.20
N TRP A 81 2.71 -36.67 6.47
CA TRP A 81 2.41 -35.61 5.52
C TRP A 81 3.52 -34.55 5.63
N PRO A 82 4.35 -34.34 4.59
CA PRO A 82 5.43 -33.38 4.64
C PRO A 82 4.84 -32.00 4.91
N GLU A 83 5.32 -31.36 5.99
CA GLU A 83 5.02 -29.95 6.18
C GLU A 83 5.78 -29.20 5.07
N PRO A 84 5.11 -28.31 4.31
CA PRO A 84 5.83 -27.55 3.31
C PRO A 84 6.96 -26.76 3.99
N ASP A 85 8.08 -26.60 3.30
CA ASP A 85 9.23 -25.88 3.86
C ASP A 85 8.84 -24.47 4.29
N ALA A 86 9.48 -24.00 5.36
CA ALA A 86 9.37 -22.64 5.81
C ALA A 86 9.82 -21.69 4.68
N VAL A 87 8.92 -20.79 4.27
CA VAL A 87 9.22 -19.74 3.28
C VAL A 87 9.24 -18.42 4.00
N ASP A 88 10.40 -17.78 4.01
CA ASP A 88 10.61 -16.49 4.64
C ASP A 88 9.83 -15.36 3.95
N ALA A 89 9.60 -14.28 4.68
CA ALA A 89 8.95 -13.08 4.16
C ALA A 89 9.78 -12.48 3.01
N ARG A 90 9.11 -12.01 1.96
CA ARG A 90 9.77 -11.32 0.84
C ARG A 90 9.41 -9.84 0.85
N ILE A 91 10.42 -9.00 0.71
CA ILE A 91 10.28 -7.55 0.68
C ILE A 91 10.49 -7.11 -0.76
N HIS A 92 9.53 -6.37 -1.32
CA HIS A 92 9.63 -5.73 -2.62
C HIS A 92 9.55 -4.21 -2.45
N ILE A 93 10.42 -3.48 -3.15
CA ILE A 93 10.48 -2.01 -3.05
C ILE A 93 10.30 -1.41 -4.43
N ASP A 94 9.30 -0.54 -4.53
CA ASP A 94 8.96 0.19 -5.73
C ASP A 94 9.19 1.68 -5.53
N ILE A 95 10.13 2.25 -6.29
CA ILE A 95 10.37 3.69 -6.33
C ILE A 95 9.51 4.28 -7.46
N ALA A 96 8.74 5.30 -7.14
CA ALA A 96 7.92 5.99 -8.13
C ALA A 96 8.80 6.63 -9.23
N PRO A 97 8.29 6.75 -10.47
CA PRO A 97 9.07 7.32 -11.59
C PRO A 97 9.59 8.74 -11.34
N ASP A 98 8.88 9.52 -10.53
CA ASP A 98 9.24 10.87 -10.11
C ASP A 98 10.33 10.91 -9.03
N LYS A 99 10.73 9.75 -8.48
CA LYS A 99 11.63 9.59 -7.33
C LYS A 99 11.20 10.37 -6.09
N MET A 100 9.94 10.78 -5.99
CA MET A 100 9.44 11.51 -4.83
C MET A 100 8.79 10.59 -3.79
N SER A 101 8.51 9.34 -4.14
CA SER A 101 7.89 8.36 -3.25
C SER A 101 8.53 6.98 -3.43
N ALA A 102 8.74 6.28 -2.33
CA ALA A 102 9.08 4.85 -2.34
C ALA A 102 7.99 4.07 -1.61
N TYR A 103 7.64 2.92 -2.16
CA TYR A 103 6.66 1.99 -1.62
C TYR A 103 7.32 0.67 -1.27
N VAL A 104 6.82 0.03 -0.22
CA VAL A 104 7.22 -1.31 0.19
C VAL A 104 6.02 -2.24 0.16
N GLU A 105 6.23 -3.44 -0.38
CA GLU A 105 5.28 -4.54 -0.38
C GLU A 105 5.94 -5.74 0.29
N ILE A 106 5.33 -6.26 1.36
CA ILE A 106 5.86 -7.40 2.10
C ILE A 106 4.93 -8.59 1.88
N GLU A 107 5.47 -9.65 1.28
CA GLU A 107 4.81 -10.95 1.23
C GLU A 107 5.04 -11.67 2.56
N PRO A 108 3.99 -12.02 3.31
CA PRO A 108 4.12 -12.65 4.62
C PRO A 108 4.79 -14.03 4.50
N PRO A 109 5.51 -14.49 5.54
CA PRO A 109 6.12 -15.81 5.51
C PRO A 109 5.05 -16.91 5.50
N HIS A 110 5.40 -18.04 4.87
CA HIS A 110 4.58 -19.24 4.87
C HIS A 110 5.25 -20.36 5.68
N HIS A 111 4.44 -21.24 6.27
CA HIS A 111 4.90 -22.47 6.93
C HIS A 111 5.95 -22.26 8.04
N GLY A 112 5.88 -21.12 8.75
CA GLY A 112 6.80 -20.81 9.85
C GLY A 112 8.12 -20.17 9.41
N GLY A 113 8.19 -19.62 8.19
CA GLY A 113 9.30 -18.78 7.76
C GLY A 113 9.46 -17.52 8.62
N GLN A 114 10.63 -16.88 8.48
CA GLN A 114 10.98 -15.67 9.23
C GLN A 114 10.14 -14.48 8.77
N GLU A 115 9.66 -13.69 9.73
CA GLU A 115 9.00 -12.41 9.43
C GLU A 115 10.00 -11.37 8.91
N ALA A 116 9.50 -10.38 8.18
CA ALA A 116 10.31 -9.27 7.70
C ALA A 116 10.78 -8.44 8.91
N THR A 117 12.09 -8.41 9.14
CA THR A 117 12.68 -7.62 10.24
C THR A 117 12.87 -6.16 9.81
N ALA A 118 12.83 -5.23 10.78
CA ALA A 118 13.09 -3.80 10.52
C ALA A 118 14.45 -3.58 9.85
N ASP A 119 15.47 -4.33 10.28
CA ASP A 119 16.82 -4.27 9.70
C ASP A 119 16.85 -4.82 8.27
N GLY A 120 16.10 -5.87 7.98
CA GLY A 120 15.93 -6.41 6.62
C GLY A 120 15.27 -5.39 5.69
N ILE A 121 14.20 -4.73 6.14
CA ILE A 121 13.52 -3.66 5.38
C ILE A 121 14.49 -2.50 5.10
N ARG A 122 15.26 -2.08 6.11
CA ARG A 122 16.24 -0.98 5.97
C ARG A 122 17.36 -1.32 5.00
N ALA A 123 17.88 -2.56 5.06
CA ALA A 123 18.91 -3.03 4.14
C ALA A 123 18.39 -3.05 2.69
N GLU A 124 17.17 -3.52 2.48
CA GLU A 124 16.55 -3.55 1.14
C GLU A 124 16.28 -2.14 0.61
N LEU A 125 15.84 -1.20 1.46
CA LEU A 125 15.66 0.21 1.10
C LEU A 125 16.97 0.85 0.64
N GLN A 126 18.06 0.60 1.37
CA GLN A 126 19.38 1.08 0.99
C GLN A 126 19.88 0.45 -0.31
N ALA A 127 19.66 -0.85 -0.51
CA ALA A 127 20.01 -1.55 -1.74
C ALA A 127 19.23 -1.04 -2.96
N ALA A 128 17.95 -0.68 -2.76
CA ALA A 128 17.11 -0.02 -3.77
C ALA A 128 17.52 1.45 -4.03
N GLY A 129 18.38 2.02 -3.19
CA GLY A 129 18.88 3.38 -3.31
C GLY A 129 18.02 4.44 -2.61
N VAL A 130 17.08 4.04 -1.76
CA VAL A 130 16.29 4.95 -0.92
C VAL A 130 17.16 5.35 0.28
N THR A 131 17.53 6.63 0.37
CA THR A 131 18.47 7.14 1.39
C THR A 131 17.87 8.23 2.26
N THR A 132 16.86 8.94 1.77
CA THR A 132 16.29 10.13 2.41
C THR A 132 14.78 10.03 2.52
N GLY A 133 14.24 10.65 3.58
CA GLY A 133 12.79 10.74 3.79
C GLY A 133 12.11 9.43 4.18
N ILE A 134 12.86 8.48 4.73
CA ILE A 134 12.37 7.20 5.23
C ILE A 134 11.53 7.42 6.50
N ASP A 135 10.35 6.80 6.54
CA ASP A 135 9.48 6.77 7.73
C ASP A 135 9.84 5.58 8.62
N GLU A 136 10.68 5.82 9.63
CA GLU A 136 11.11 4.80 10.59
C GLU A 136 9.93 4.21 11.39
N GLN A 137 8.89 5.01 11.68
CA GLN A 137 7.72 4.48 12.41
C GLN A 137 6.97 3.46 11.55
N MET A 138 6.90 3.70 10.25
CA MET A 138 6.29 2.76 9.31
C MET A 138 7.12 1.46 9.20
N ILE A 139 8.46 1.53 9.21
CA ILE A 139 9.32 0.33 9.23
C ILE A 139 9.03 -0.52 10.46
N ASP A 140 8.97 0.10 11.65
CA ASP A 140 8.72 -0.63 12.90
C ASP A 140 7.34 -1.30 12.89
N ARG A 141 6.31 -0.62 12.38
CA ARG A 141 4.95 -1.18 12.24
C ARG A 141 4.89 -2.35 11.27
N LEU A 142 5.58 -2.23 10.14
CA LEU A 142 5.67 -3.30 9.13
C LEU A 142 6.39 -4.53 9.70
N ALA A 143 7.47 -4.32 10.45
CA ALA A 143 8.21 -5.38 11.12
C ALA A 143 7.42 -6.04 12.26
N ALA A 144 6.54 -5.29 12.94
CA ALA A 144 5.62 -5.82 13.95
C ALA A 144 4.42 -6.57 13.35
N GLY A 145 4.33 -6.64 12.02
CA GLY A 145 3.19 -7.26 11.34
C GLY A 145 1.88 -6.52 11.62
N GLU A 146 1.89 -5.22 11.86
CA GLU A 146 0.64 -4.47 11.98
C GLU A 146 -0.01 -4.34 10.61
N ALA A 147 -1.32 -4.62 10.53
CA ALA A 147 -2.07 -4.38 9.30
C ALA A 147 -2.08 -2.88 9.03
N LEU A 148 -1.74 -2.49 7.80
CA LEU A 148 -1.83 -1.12 7.35
C LEU A 148 -3.31 -0.78 7.20
N ASP A 149 -3.95 -0.36 8.28
CA ASP A 149 -5.24 0.30 8.19
C ASP A 149 -5.07 1.53 7.31
N GLN A 150 -5.95 1.67 6.31
CA GLN A 150 -5.90 2.77 5.35
C GLN A 150 -6.09 4.13 6.05
N ALA A 151 -5.02 4.68 6.60
CA ALA A 151 -4.98 6.06 7.05
C ALA A 151 -4.73 6.95 5.82
N GLY A 152 -5.78 7.11 5.01
CA GLY A 152 -5.72 7.86 3.76
C GLY A 152 -7.07 8.21 3.14
N SER A 153 -8.16 8.27 3.91
CA SER A 153 -9.33 9.05 3.52
C SER A 153 -10.02 9.62 4.75
N SER A 154 -10.17 10.93 4.76
CA SER A 154 -10.92 11.71 5.72
C SER A 154 -12.38 11.27 5.86
N ALA A 155 -12.94 11.62 7.03
CA ALA A 155 -14.36 11.79 7.36
C ALA A 155 -15.05 10.59 8.05
N SER A 156 -15.29 10.81 9.36
CA SER A 156 -16.51 10.49 10.10
C SER A 156 -17.30 9.25 9.68
N GLU A 157 -17.31 8.22 10.54
CA GLU A 157 -18.58 7.66 11.01
C GLU A 157 -18.39 6.83 12.28
N SER A 158 -19.03 7.31 13.34
CA SER A 158 -19.49 6.54 14.49
C SER A 158 -20.34 5.37 14.03
N THR A 159 -20.09 4.14 14.51
CA THR A 159 -21.12 3.09 14.67
C THR A 159 -20.65 1.98 15.62
N VAL A 160 -21.34 1.94 16.75
CA VAL A 160 -21.75 0.84 17.65
C VAL A 160 -20.73 -0.20 18.14
N ALA A 161 -20.52 -0.11 19.46
CA ALA A 161 -20.20 -1.24 20.31
C ALA A 161 -21.42 -2.17 20.43
N SER A 162 -21.25 -3.43 20.04
CA SER A 162 -21.95 -4.60 20.58
C SER A 162 -21.52 -5.83 19.80
N ASP A 163 -20.79 -6.77 20.40
CA ASP A 163 -21.45 -7.95 20.95
C ASP A 163 -20.43 -8.89 21.60
N SER A 164 -20.79 -9.32 22.80
CA SER A 164 -20.07 -10.24 23.66
C SER A 164 -20.34 -11.68 23.23
N ALA A 165 -19.36 -12.37 22.64
CA ALA A 165 -19.43 -13.80 22.37
C ALA A 165 -18.31 -14.56 23.09
N THR A 166 -18.72 -15.23 24.18
CA THR A 166 -18.03 -16.24 24.97
C THR A 166 -17.21 -17.22 24.12
N ARG A 167 -15.86 -17.18 24.24
CA ARG A 167 -14.98 -18.24 23.73
C ARG A 167 -14.80 -19.33 24.80
N ARG A 168 -15.05 -20.60 24.44
CA ARG A 168 -14.72 -21.76 25.27
C ARG A 168 -13.19 -21.98 25.26
N PRO A 169 -12.54 -22.24 26.41
CA PRO A 169 -11.12 -22.55 26.44
C PRO A 169 -10.88 -24.00 25.95
N GLY A 170 -10.02 -24.18 24.95
CA GLY A 170 -9.50 -25.51 24.58
C GLY A 170 -9.47 -25.88 23.09
N GLN A 171 -9.99 -25.03 22.19
CA GLN A 171 -9.93 -25.31 20.75
C GLN A 171 -8.70 -24.63 20.16
N LYS A 172 -7.68 -25.41 19.77
CA LYS A 172 -6.58 -24.91 18.94
C LYS A 172 -7.22 -24.24 17.71
N PRO A 173 -6.81 -23.02 17.33
CA PRO A 173 -7.44 -22.32 16.22
C PRO A 173 -7.40 -23.22 14.99
N ILE A 174 -8.58 -23.53 14.45
CA ILE A 174 -8.72 -24.02 13.09
C ILE A 174 -7.94 -23.02 12.24
N TYR A 175 -7.01 -23.51 11.42
CA TYR A 175 -6.23 -22.68 10.52
C TYR A 175 -7.18 -21.80 9.69
N THR A 176 -7.35 -20.55 10.14
CA THR A 176 -8.02 -19.52 9.37
C THR A 176 -6.91 -18.87 8.56
N PRO A 177 -6.90 -19.00 7.23
CA PRO A 177 -5.95 -18.25 6.43
C PRO A 177 -6.30 -16.76 6.60
N VAL A 178 -5.57 -16.07 7.46
CA VAL A 178 -5.45 -14.62 7.41
C VAL A 178 -4.80 -14.34 6.07
N HIS A 179 -5.62 -14.13 5.04
CA HIS A 179 -5.19 -13.57 3.79
C HIS A 179 -4.77 -12.13 4.11
N ARG A 180 -3.55 -11.94 4.62
CA ARG A 180 -2.89 -10.65 4.56
C ARG A 180 -2.77 -10.35 3.07
N HIS A 181 -3.64 -9.50 2.57
CA HIS A 181 -3.57 -9.01 1.21
C HIS A 181 -2.19 -8.37 0.99
N LYS A 182 -1.67 -8.44 -0.24
CA LYS A 182 -0.52 -7.65 -0.69
C LYS A 182 -0.79 -6.18 -0.36
N GLN A 183 -0.22 -5.68 0.72
CA GLN A 183 -0.40 -4.31 1.17
C GLN A 183 0.85 -3.53 0.82
N ARG A 184 0.69 -2.59 -0.11
CA ARG A 184 1.70 -1.57 -0.44
C ARG A 184 1.62 -0.44 0.58
N ALA A 185 2.73 -0.13 1.24
CA ALA A 185 2.89 0.99 2.15
C ALA A 185 3.80 2.06 1.54
N LEU A 186 3.48 3.35 1.75
CA LEU A 186 4.43 4.43 1.49
C LEU A 186 5.48 4.41 2.62
N ILE A 187 6.75 4.24 2.27
CA ILE A 187 7.84 4.06 3.25
C ILE A 187 8.87 5.18 3.20
N ALA A 188 8.96 5.92 2.09
CA ALA A 188 9.77 7.12 2.01
C ALA A 188 9.14 8.20 1.13
N SER A 189 9.38 9.46 1.50
CA SER A 189 8.88 10.63 0.78
C SER A 189 9.97 11.69 0.60
N GLY A 190 10.11 12.19 -0.62
CA GLY A 190 11.05 13.25 -0.97
C GLY A 190 10.64 14.60 -0.39
N GLN A 191 11.61 15.49 -0.23
CA GLN A 191 11.39 16.88 0.16
C GLN A 191 11.30 17.76 -1.08
N PRO A 192 10.13 18.34 -1.42
CA PRO A 192 10.01 19.19 -2.59
C PRO A 192 10.79 20.51 -2.40
N PRO A 193 11.34 21.08 -3.49
CA PRO A 193 12.05 22.36 -3.42
C PRO A 193 11.10 23.50 -3.03
N ARG A 194 11.62 24.48 -2.28
CA ARG A 194 10.86 25.68 -1.94
C ARG A 194 11.16 26.78 -2.94
N PRO A 195 10.15 27.32 -3.66
CA PRO A 195 10.39 28.39 -4.63
C PRO A 195 10.89 29.65 -3.93
N GLY A 196 11.76 30.39 -4.63
CA GLY A 196 12.23 31.70 -4.20
C GLY A 196 11.16 32.78 -4.36
N ARG A 197 11.46 33.98 -3.89
CA ARG A 197 10.61 35.16 -4.12
C ARG A 197 11.24 36.03 -5.21
N HIS A 198 10.45 36.37 -6.23
CA HIS A 198 10.87 37.34 -7.23
C HIS A 198 11.21 38.68 -6.58
N GLY A 199 12.17 39.39 -7.18
CA GLY A 199 12.44 40.76 -6.84
C GLY A 199 11.20 41.61 -7.05
N LYS A 200 11.02 42.65 -6.24
CA LYS A 200 9.86 43.53 -6.31
C LYS A 200 10.31 44.97 -6.36
N ILE A 201 9.63 45.79 -7.16
CA ILE A 201 9.86 47.23 -7.16
C ILE A 201 8.95 47.84 -6.10
N LYS A 202 9.56 48.43 -5.08
CA LYS A 202 8.86 49.23 -4.10
C LYS A 202 8.82 50.67 -4.60
N HIS A 203 7.65 51.11 -5.05
CA HIS A 203 7.43 52.49 -5.47
C HIS A 203 7.13 53.37 -4.25
N TYR A 204 7.82 54.50 -4.16
CA TYR A 204 7.58 55.55 -3.15
C TYR A 204 6.69 56.67 -3.70
N PHE A 205 6.21 56.53 -4.93
CA PHE A 205 5.17 57.35 -5.56
C PHE A 205 4.01 56.45 -5.97
N ASN A 206 2.83 57.01 -6.24
CA ASN A 206 1.72 56.24 -6.78
C ASN A 206 1.89 56.10 -8.31
N PRO A 207 2.17 54.89 -8.84
CA PRO A 207 2.34 54.69 -10.28
C PRO A 207 1.05 54.81 -11.09
N ASN A 208 -0.12 54.78 -10.43
CA ASN A 208 -1.41 54.95 -11.07
C ASN A 208 -2.29 55.93 -10.25
N PRO A 209 -1.96 57.25 -10.28
CA PRO A 209 -2.73 58.25 -9.58
C PRO A 209 -4.13 58.32 -10.21
N ARG A 210 -5.15 57.97 -9.42
CA ARG A 210 -6.54 58.22 -9.81
C ARG A 210 -6.83 59.71 -9.67
N ALA A 211 -7.50 60.28 -10.67
CA ALA A 211 -8.05 61.61 -10.61
C ALA A 211 -9.13 61.65 -9.51
N ALA A 212 -8.73 62.07 -8.31
CA ALA A 212 -9.66 62.34 -7.22
C ALA A 212 -9.82 63.86 -7.16
N PRO A 213 -11.06 64.39 -7.30
CA PRO A 213 -11.26 65.81 -7.18
C PRO A 213 -10.95 66.28 -5.76
N TYR A 214 -10.35 67.47 -5.67
CA TYR A 214 -10.04 68.09 -4.40
C TYR A 214 -11.34 68.46 -3.65
N ILE A 215 -11.47 68.00 -2.41
CA ILE A 215 -12.56 68.36 -1.50
C ILE A 215 -11.96 69.27 -0.43
N ALA A 216 -12.34 70.55 -0.44
CA ALA A 216 -11.78 71.57 0.46
C ALA A 216 -12.17 71.37 1.94
N ASP A 217 -13.27 70.67 2.21
CA ASP A 217 -13.77 70.37 3.57
C ASP A 217 -14.63 69.07 3.52
N PRO A 218 -14.22 67.96 4.14
CA PRO A 218 -14.94 66.68 4.08
C PRO A 218 -16.30 66.70 4.78
N ASP A 219 -16.56 67.69 5.65
CA ASP A 219 -17.79 67.78 6.47
C ASP A 219 -18.82 68.77 5.92
N LYS A 220 -18.54 69.45 4.79
CA LYS A 220 -19.48 70.37 4.13
C LYS A 220 -19.64 70.02 2.66
N PRO A 221 -20.86 70.08 2.08
CA PRO A 221 -21.07 69.91 0.64
C PRO A 221 -20.62 71.18 -0.10
N SER A 222 -19.33 71.47 -0.06
CA SER A 222 -18.68 72.53 -0.81
C SER A 222 -18.28 71.97 -2.18
N GLY A 223 -18.43 72.80 -3.22
CA GLY A 223 -18.31 72.41 -4.62
C GLY A 223 -17.03 71.62 -4.92
N VAL A 224 -17.22 70.50 -5.62
CA VAL A 224 -16.14 69.64 -6.11
C VAL A 224 -15.36 70.42 -7.17
N ASP A 225 -14.10 70.74 -6.90
CA ASP A 225 -13.24 71.41 -7.88
C ASP A 225 -12.64 70.37 -8.84
N PHE A 226 -13.18 70.35 -10.06
CA PHE A 226 -12.71 69.48 -11.14
C PHE A 226 -11.46 70.01 -11.85
N ARG A 227 -10.93 71.19 -11.48
CA ARG A 227 -9.69 71.76 -12.05
C ARG A 227 -8.44 71.21 -11.37
N GLU A 228 -8.51 70.86 -10.10
CA GLU A 228 -7.39 70.34 -9.31
C GLU A 228 -7.57 68.84 -9.01
N LEU A 229 -7.27 67.99 -10.00
CA LEU A 229 -7.44 66.53 -9.89
C LEU A 229 -6.26 65.79 -9.23
N ASN A 230 -5.27 66.49 -8.67
CA ASN A 230 -4.06 65.94 -8.02
C ASN A 230 -3.39 64.78 -8.78
N VAL A 231 -3.51 64.77 -10.12
CA VAL A 231 -3.00 63.69 -10.97
C VAL A 231 -1.47 63.78 -11.13
N ILE A 232 -0.93 64.99 -11.06
CA ILE A 232 0.49 65.28 -11.25
C ILE A 232 1.19 65.23 -9.89
N GLN A 233 2.00 64.19 -9.69
CA GLN A 233 2.90 64.10 -8.53
C GLN A 233 4.23 64.78 -8.88
N THR A 234 4.56 65.85 -8.16
CA THR A 234 5.86 66.53 -8.29
C THR A 234 6.88 65.92 -7.33
N CYS A 235 8.15 65.87 -7.75
CA CYS A 235 9.26 65.35 -6.95
C CYS A 235 10.47 66.28 -7.07
N LYS A 236 11.36 66.26 -6.07
CA LYS A 236 12.61 67.04 -6.11
C LYS A 236 13.71 66.26 -6.82
N ALA A 237 14.63 66.96 -7.47
CA ALA A 237 15.82 66.33 -8.03
C ALA A 237 16.58 65.56 -6.93
N GLY A 238 16.83 64.27 -7.18
CA GLY A 238 17.47 63.36 -6.21
C GLY A 238 16.53 62.65 -5.23
N GLN A 239 15.21 62.84 -5.33
CA GLN A 239 14.23 62.11 -4.53
C GLN A 239 14.17 60.62 -4.94
N LEU A 240 14.18 59.71 -3.97
CA LEU A 240 14.02 58.27 -4.21
C LEU A 240 12.58 57.98 -4.68
N LEU A 241 12.45 57.52 -5.92
CA LEU A 241 11.15 57.21 -6.54
C LEU A 241 10.79 55.73 -6.41
N ALA A 242 11.76 54.85 -6.57
CA ALA A 242 11.55 53.42 -6.46
C ALA A 242 12.83 52.71 -6.04
N GLU A 243 12.66 51.57 -5.36
CA GLU A 243 13.74 50.71 -4.91
C GLU A 243 13.47 49.29 -5.43
N VAL A 244 14.48 48.68 -6.06
CA VAL A 244 14.42 47.29 -6.50
C VAL A 244 14.82 46.40 -5.32
N LEU A 245 13.85 45.71 -4.73
CA LEU A 245 14.11 44.68 -3.73
C LEU A 245 14.68 43.45 -4.44
N PRO A 246 15.86 42.95 -4.03
CA PRO A 246 16.48 41.80 -4.66
C PRO A 246 15.62 40.54 -4.51
N PRO A 247 15.71 39.60 -5.45
CA PRO A 247 15.02 38.32 -5.31
C PRO A 247 15.61 37.50 -4.14
N GLU A 248 14.76 36.75 -3.46
CA GLU A 248 15.17 35.77 -2.47
C GLU A 248 15.32 34.39 -3.15
N PRO A 249 16.49 33.73 -3.08
CA PRO A 249 16.69 32.43 -3.70
C PRO A 249 15.77 31.37 -3.06
N GLY A 250 15.35 30.41 -3.88
CA GLY A 250 14.64 29.23 -3.38
C GLY A 250 15.55 28.29 -2.59
N HIS A 251 14.95 27.32 -1.91
CA HIS A 251 15.68 26.26 -1.22
C HIS A 251 15.59 24.96 -2.01
N VAL A 252 16.71 24.24 -2.09
CA VAL A 252 16.78 22.93 -2.76
C VAL A 252 15.91 21.91 -2.04
N GLY A 253 15.25 21.07 -2.82
CA GLY A 253 14.60 19.85 -2.37
C GLY A 253 15.50 18.63 -2.59
N TYR A 254 15.05 17.47 -2.11
CA TYR A 254 15.75 16.20 -2.26
C TYR A 254 14.73 15.10 -2.62
N ASP A 255 15.04 14.29 -3.63
CA ASP A 255 14.28 13.10 -3.95
C ASP A 255 14.52 11.98 -2.90
N VAL A 256 13.83 10.84 -2.98
CA VAL A 256 14.01 9.72 -2.01
C VAL A 256 15.38 9.02 -2.13
N THR A 257 16.08 9.25 -3.24
CA THR A 257 17.41 8.69 -3.52
C THR A 257 18.55 9.62 -3.10
N GLY A 258 18.26 10.82 -2.62
CA GLY A 258 19.22 11.86 -2.26
C GLY A 258 19.61 12.80 -3.41
N GLY A 259 18.98 12.69 -4.57
CA GLY A 259 19.15 13.60 -5.70
C GLY A 259 18.58 14.99 -5.38
N ALA A 260 19.39 16.04 -5.58
CA ALA A 260 18.96 17.41 -5.32
C ALA A 260 18.02 17.92 -6.42
N ILE A 261 16.87 18.45 -6.01
CA ILE A 261 15.89 19.09 -6.88
C ILE A 261 16.05 20.61 -6.72
N LEU A 262 16.50 21.28 -7.78
CA LEU A 262 16.70 22.73 -7.75
C LEU A 262 15.36 23.47 -7.79
N PRO A 263 15.21 24.54 -6.99
CA PRO A 263 14.03 25.39 -7.04
C PRO A 263 14.03 26.20 -8.34
N PRO A 264 12.86 26.68 -8.78
CA PRO A 264 12.78 27.65 -9.87
C PRO A 264 13.63 28.89 -9.58
N THR A 265 14.32 29.40 -10.59
CA THR A 265 15.12 30.64 -10.48
C THR A 265 14.22 31.84 -10.21
N SER A 266 14.59 32.61 -9.19
CA SER A 266 13.93 33.87 -8.84
C SER A 266 14.48 35.01 -9.70
N GLU A 267 13.62 35.66 -10.47
CA GLU A 267 13.99 36.79 -11.34
C GLU A 267 14.10 38.10 -10.56
N THR A 268 15.04 38.96 -10.96
CA THR A 268 15.16 40.32 -10.43
C THR A 268 14.17 41.23 -11.16
N ALA A 269 13.49 42.11 -10.44
CA ALA A 269 12.63 43.09 -11.09
C ALA A 269 13.46 44.14 -11.84
N ALA A 270 13.18 44.30 -13.14
CA ALA A 270 13.79 45.34 -13.95
C ALA A 270 13.06 46.66 -13.75
N ILE A 271 13.78 47.69 -13.32
CA ILE A 271 13.26 49.07 -13.27
C ILE A 271 13.62 49.79 -14.57
N VAL A 272 12.62 50.42 -15.19
CA VAL A 272 12.82 51.27 -16.38
C VAL A 272 12.61 52.72 -15.95
N GLY A 273 13.66 53.52 -16.08
CA GLY A 273 13.58 54.96 -15.85
C GLY A 273 12.98 55.70 -17.05
N GLY A 274 12.24 56.78 -16.77
CA GLY A 274 11.84 57.77 -17.76
C GLY A 274 12.93 58.82 -18.01
N GLU A 275 12.68 59.72 -18.96
CA GLU A 275 13.64 60.69 -19.52
C GLU A 275 14.29 61.65 -18.49
N ASN A 276 13.69 61.79 -17.29
CA ASN A 276 14.19 62.64 -16.20
C ASN A 276 14.47 61.88 -14.89
N THR A 277 14.61 60.54 -14.95
CA THR A 277 14.97 59.71 -13.81
C THR A 277 16.34 59.08 -14.02
N ARG A 278 17.15 59.02 -12.97
CA ARG A 278 18.51 58.46 -12.97
C ARG A 278 18.67 57.47 -11.84
#